data_AF-A0A7K3WT61-F1
#
_entry.id   AF-A0A7K3WT61-F1
#
_cell.length_a   1.000
_cell.length_b   1.000
_cell.length_c   1.000
_cell.angle_alpha   90.00
_cell.angle_beta   90.00
_cell.angle_gamma   90.00
#
_symmetry.space_group_name_H-M   'P 1'
#
loop_
_entity.id
_entity.type
_entity.pdbx_description
1 polymer ?
#
loop_
_entity_poly.entity_id
_entity_poly.type
_entity_poly.pdbx_seq_one_letter_code
_entity_poly.pdbx_strand_id
1 'polypeptide(L)'
;MKTNTTLIIILVTLLSLAGCKSSISLEDMQKQKSKAMSELTSAKKELIELADMKEKYSLDVRKEQVKTLEKRQKQVNKDIKSVKNVESTSAQKGANTMVDNLKSENDKLSKKISNLNSIKQEDWSSAKDSINQEFSRLEKKIQQLTSNVEVLNKMEVE
;
A
#
# COMPACT_ATOMS: atom_id res chain seq x y z
N MET A 1 -8.95 -12.65 -15.12
CA MET A 1 -7.99 -12.86 -14.03
C MET A 1 -7.48 -14.31 -14.07
N LYS A 2 -6.49 -14.61 -14.93
CA LYS A 2 -5.94 -15.98 -15.11
C LYS A 2 -4.45 -15.95 -15.53
N THR A 3 -3.66 -15.04 -14.94
CA THR A 3 -2.25 -14.84 -15.37
C THR A 3 -1.22 -15.01 -14.26
N ASN A 4 -1.61 -15.04 -12.98
CA ASN A 4 -0.64 -15.12 -11.87
C ASN A 4 -0.26 -16.55 -11.46
N THR A 5 -1.12 -17.54 -11.71
CA THR A 5 -0.83 -18.95 -11.38
C THR A 5 0.13 -19.60 -12.37
N THR A 6 0.13 -19.16 -13.64
CA THR A 6 0.98 -19.73 -14.70
C THR A 6 2.45 -19.36 -14.52
N LEU A 7 2.76 -18.16 -14.00
CA LEU A 7 4.14 -17.71 -13.74
C LEU A 7 4.82 -18.50 -12.60
N ILE A 8 4.06 -18.87 -11.56
CA ILE A 8 4.60 -19.63 -10.42
C ILE A 8 4.93 -21.08 -10.84
N ILE A 9 4.10 -21.68 -11.68
CA ILE A 9 4.31 -23.06 -12.17
C ILE A 9 5.53 -23.15 -13.09
N ILE A 10 5.80 -22.10 -13.88
CA ILE A 10 6.98 -22.02 -14.76
C ILE A 10 8.27 -21.87 -13.93
N LEU A 11 8.24 -21.11 -12.84
CA LEU A 11 9.41 -20.95 -11.95
C LEU A 11 9.77 -22.28 -11.22
N VAL A 12 8.75 -23.05 -10.82
CA VAL A 12 8.94 -24.33 -10.10
C VAL A 12 9.41 -25.46 -11.03
N THR A 13 8.99 -25.45 -12.31
CA THR A 13 9.40 -26.46 -13.29
C THR A 13 10.79 -26.22 -13.90
N LEU A 14 11.28 -24.96 -13.95
CA LEU A 14 12.65 -24.64 -14.36
C LEU A 14 13.72 -25.13 -13.36
N LEU A 15 13.37 -25.31 -12.09
CA LEU A 15 14.26 -25.86 -11.06
C LEU A 15 14.49 -27.37 -11.19
N SER A 16 13.67 -28.09 -11.98
CA SER A 16 13.70 -29.55 -12.05
C SER A 16 14.54 -30.12 -13.20
N LEU A 17 15.04 -29.28 -14.13
CA LEU A 17 15.68 -29.73 -15.37
C LEU A 17 17.19 -29.43 -15.47
N ALA A 18 17.80 -28.82 -14.46
CA ALA A 18 19.26 -28.69 -14.39
C ALA A 18 19.85 -29.91 -13.68
N GLY A 19 20.39 -30.84 -14.46
CA GLY A 19 21.04 -32.05 -13.96
C GLY A 19 22.08 -31.78 -12.86
N CYS A 20 22.06 -32.64 -11.84
CA CYS A 20 23.02 -32.71 -10.75
C CYS A 20 24.43 -33.08 -11.28
N LYS A 21 25.18 -32.09 -11.76
CA LYS A 21 26.64 -32.09 -11.81
C LYS A 21 27.13 -30.69 -11.48
N SER A 22 27.18 -30.37 -10.20
CA SER A 22 28.05 -29.31 -9.71
C SER A 22 28.50 -29.63 -8.29
N SER A 23 29.79 -29.90 -8.14
CA SER A 23 30.45 -29.67 -6.85
C SER A 23 30.42 -28.16 -6.61
N ILE A 24 29.38 -27.66 -5.93
CA ILE A 24 29.35 -26.28 -5.45
C ILE A 24 30.46 -26.17 -4.41
N SER A 25 31.44 -25.31 -4.65
CA SER A 25 32.49 -25.07 -3.67
C SER A 25 31.92 -24.35 -2.44
N LEU A 26 32.57 -24.51 -1.29
CA LEU A 26 32.22 -23.77 -0.07
C LEU A 26 32.22 -22.25 -0.32
N GLU A 27 33.15 -21.77 -1.14
CA GLU A 27 33.27 -20.36 -1.54
C GLU A 27 32.05 -19.89 -2.36
N ASP A 28 31.62 -20.69 -3.34
CA ASP A 28 30.41 -20.40 -4.12
C ASP A 28 29.17 -20.34 -3.24
N MET A 29 29.06 -21.23 -2.25
CA MET A 29 27.96 -21.21 -1.29
C MET A 29 28.01 -19.95 -0.42
N GLN A 30 29.18 -19.55 0.10
CA GLN A 30 29.31 -18.32 0.88
C GLN A 30 28.95 -17.08 0.05
N LYS A 31 29.34 -17.05 -1.22
CA LYS A 31 28.97 -16.00 -2.17
C LYS A 31 27.46 -15.96 -2.42
N GLN A 32 26.82 -17.11 -2.61
CA GLN A 32 25.38 -17.22 -2.78
C GLN A 32 24.62 -16.80 -1.50
N LYS A 33 25.11 -17.17 -0.32
CA LYS A 33 24.57 -16.71 0.97
C LYS A 33 24.59 -15.19 1.07
N SER A 34 25.74 -14.56 0.79
CA SER A 34 25.88 -13.11 0.85
C SER A 34 24.93 -12.41 -0.12
N LYS A 35 24.84 -12.91 -1.36
CA LYS A 35 23.90 -12.40 -2.36
C LYS A 35 22.44 -12.55 -1.91
N ALA A 36 22.05 -13.72 -1.43
CA ALA A 36 20.71 -13.98 -0.94
C ALA A 36 20.34 -13.07 0.24
N MET A 37 21.25 -12.87 1.20
CA MET A 37 21.04 -11.96 2.34
C MET A 37 20.88 -10.50 1.89
N SER A 38 21.64 -10.06 0.89
CA SER A 38 21.55 -8.71 0.33
C SER A 38 20.23 -8.49 -0.41
N GLU A 39 19.83 -9.44 -1.27
CA GLU A 39 18.54 -9.39 -1.98
C GLU A 39 17.37 -9.43 -0.99
N LEU A 40 17.48 -10.25 0.05
CA LEU A 40 16.48 -10.35 1.11
C LEU A 40 16.35 -9.05 1.92
N THR A 41 17.46 -8.39 2.23
CA THR A 41 17.44 -7.07 2.89
C THR A 41 16.78 -6.01 2.01
N SER A 42 17.09 -6.02 0.71
CA SER A 42 16.52 -5.09 -0.27
C SER A 42 15.01 -5.30 -0.41
N ALA A 43 14.56 -6.55 -0.59
CA ALA A 43 13.15 -6.90 -0.69
C ALA A 43 12.37 -6.55 0.58
N LYS A 44 12.96 -6.76 1.77
CA LYS A 44 12.36 -6.33 3.05
C LYS A 44 12.10 -4.83 3.04
N LYS A 45 13.11 -4.04 2.67
CA LYS A 45 13.01 -2.59 2.62
C LYS A 45 11.92 -2.13 1.66
N GLU A 46 11.90 -2.66 0.44
CA GLU A 46 10.89 -2.32 -0.57
C GLU A 46 9.46 -2.60 -0.09
N LEU A 47 9.23 -3.73 0.59
CA LEU A 47 7.90 -4.08 1.11
C LEU A 47 7.45 -3.19 2.27
N ILE A 48 8.37 -2.80 3.15
CA ILE A 48 8.08 -1.84 4.22
C ILE A 48 7.78 -0.46 3.63
N GLU A 49 8.61 0.02 2.70
CA GLU A 49 8.39 1.29 1.99
C GLU A 49 7.06 1.29 1.23
N LEU A 50 6.69 0.16 0.61
CA LEU A 50 5.39 0.02 -0.04
C LEU A 50 4.22 0.14 0.95
N ALA A 51 4.33 -0.47 2.13
CA ALA A 51 3.31 -0.34 3.18
C ALA A 51 3.16 1.12 3.64
N ASP A 52 4.28 1.81 3.88
CA ASP A 52 4.28 3.23 4.27
C ASP A 52 3.72 4.13 3.16
N MET A 53 4.06 3.86 1.90
CA MET A 53 3.50 4.57 0.75
C MET A 53 1.99 4.38 0.63
N LYS A 54 1.47 3.18 0.89
CA LYS A 54 0.02 2.91 0.85
C LYS A 54 -0.71 3.69 1.93
N GLU A 55 -0.19 3.68 3.16
CA GLU A 55 -0.72 4.44 4.28
C GLU A 55 -0.78 5.94 3.94
N LYS A 56 0.33 6.50 3.45
CA LYS A 56 0.40 7.91 3.05
C LYS A 56 -0.54 8.24 1.88
N TYR A 57 -0.59 7.40 0.86
CA TYR A 57 -1.47 7.61 -0.30
C TYR A 57 -2.95 7.64 0.10
N SER A 58 -3.39 6.73 0.99
CA SER A 58 -4.76 6.71 1.52
C SER A 58 -5.11 8.01 2.25
N LEU A 59 -4.17 8.56 3.03
CA LEU A 59 -4.32 9.86 3.68
C LEU A 59 -4.37 11.03 2.68
N ASP A 60 -3.48 11.06 1.71
CA ASP A 60 -3.36 12.19 0.76
C ASP A 60 -4.59 12.27 -0.16
N VAL A 61 -5.07 11.13 -0.67
CA VAL A 61 -6.31 11.06 -1.46
C VAL A 61 -7.49 11.61 -0.65
N ARG A 62 -7.61 11.19 0.61
CA ARG A 62 -8.67 11.64 1.51
C ARG A 62 -8.60 13.14 1.77
N LYS A 63 -7.41 13.67 2.03
CA LYS A 63 -7.18 15.12 2.23
C LYS A 63 -7.59 15.92 0.99
N GLU A 64 -7.23 15.47 -0.20
CA GLU A 64 -7.58 16.20 -1.43
C GLU A 64 -9.07 16.12 -1.76
N GLN A 65 -9.73 15.00 -1.44
CA GLN A 65 -11.20 14.89 -1.50
C GLN A 65 -11.89 15.87 -0.54
N VAL A 66 -11.44 15.94 0.71
CA VAL A 66 -11.97 16.89 1.71
C VAL A 66 -11.81 18.33 1.21
N LYS A 67 -10.60 18.71 0.77
CA LYS A 67 -10.31 20.04 0.22
C LYS A 67 -11.18 20.39 -0.99
N THR A 68 -11.45 19.41 -1.86
CA THR A 68 -12.34 19.59 -3.01
C THR A 68 -13.78 19.86 -2.57
N LEU A 69 -14.27 19.11 -1.58
CA LEU A 69 -15.61 19.30 -1.01
C LEU A 69 -15.73 20.66 -0.30
N GLU A 70 -14.70 21.08 0.45
CA GLU A 70 -14.65 22.40 1.10
C GLU A 70 -14.68 23.55 0.08
N LYS A 71 -13.93 23.43 -1.03
CA LYS A 71 -13.99 24.40 -2.14
C LYS A 71 -15.41 24.47 -2.71
N ARG A 72 -16.08 23.33 -2.91
CA ARG A 72 -17.46 23.28 -3.38
C ARG A 72 -18.42 23.93 -2.37
N GLN A 73 -18.28 23.68 -1.07
CA GLN A 73 -19.08 24.36 -0.04
C GLN A 73 -18.89 25.88 -0.08
N LYS A 74 -17.65 26.36 -0.23
CA LYS A 74 -17.38 27.79 -0.37
C LYS A 74 -18.09 28.39 -1.58
N GLN A 75 -18.15 27.66 -2.69
CA GLN A 75 -18.90 28.10 -3.88
C GLN A 75 -20.41 28.12 -3.63
N VAL A 76 -20.97 27.03 -3.11
CA VAL A 76 -22.41 26.93 -2.77
C VAL A 76 -22.82 28.05 -1.81
N ASN A 77 -21.99 28.38 -0.81
CA ASN A 77 -22.25 29.49 0.10
C ASN A 77 -22.22 30.87 -0.58
N LYS A 78 -21.37 31.07 -1.60
CA LYS A 78 -21.41 32.29 -2.43
C LYS A 78 -22.70 32.34 -3.24
N ASP A 79 -23.08 31.22 -3.85
CA ASP A 79 -24.30 31.12 -4.66
C ASP A 79 -25.55 31.42 -3.81
N ILE A 80 -25.63 30.88 -2.58
CA ILE A 80 -26.70 31.21 -1.62
C ILE A 80 -26.79 32.71 -1.35
N LYS A 81 -25.64 33.38 -1.13
CA LYS A 81 -25.61 34.83 -0.89
C LYS A 81 -26.08 35.61 -2.13
N SER A 82 -25.62 35.23 -3.31
CA SER A 82 -26.02 35.87 -4.56
C SER A 82 -27.51 35.72 -4.85
N VAL A 83 -28.08 34.53 -4.63
CA VAL A 83 -29.52 34.29 -4.84
C VAL A 83 -30.38 35.03 -3.81
N LYS A 84 -29.93 35.14 -2.56
CA LYS A 84 -30.63 35.92 -1.52
C LYS A 84 -30.70 37.42 -1.82
N ASN A 85 -29.76 37.94 -2.61
CA ASN A 85 -29.70 39.36 -2.97
C ASN A 85 -30.58 39.72 -4.19
N VAL A 86 -31.41 38.80 -4.69
CA VAL A 86 -32.33 39.07 -5.81
C VAL A 86 -33.62 39.70 -5.25
N GLU A 87 -33.81 41.01 -5.48
CA GLU A 87 -34.88 41.82 -4.88
C GLU A 87 -36.22 41.86 -5.67
N SER A 88 -36.34 41.17 -6.81
CA SER A 88 -37.58 41.27 -7.61
C SER A 88 -38.70 40.34 -7.11
N THR A 89 -39.87 40.93 -6.82
CA THR A 89 -41.07 40.27 -6.26
C THR A 89 -41.60 39.12 -7.10
N SER A 90 -41.39 39.12 -8.43
CA SER A 90 -41.81 38.05 -9.33
C SER A 90 -40.89 36.81 -9.30
N ALA A 91 -39.62 36.96 -8.92
CA ALA A 91 -38.63 35.88 -8.88
C ALA A 91 -38.43 35.29 -7.46
N GLN A 92 -38.98 35.94 -6.43
CA GLN A 92 -38.69 35.66 -5.02
C GLN A 92 -39.01 34.22 -4.58
N LYS A 93 -40.11 33.62 -5.08
CA LYS A 93 -40.46 32.23 -4.76
C LYS A 93 -39.47 31.21 -5.36
N GLY A 94 -39.00 31.47 -6.58
CA GLY A 94 -37.98 30.67 -7.26
C GLY A 94 -36.61 30.80 -6.57
N ALA A 95 -36.24 32.02 -6.20
CA ALA A 95 -35.02 32.30 -5.44
C ALA A 95 -35.01 31.58 -4.08
N ASN A 96 -36.11 31.60 -3.33
CA ASN A 96 -36.23 30.88 -2.06
C ASN A 96 -36.07 29.35 -2.24
N THR A 97 -36.72 28.78 -3.24
CA THR A 97 -36.59 27.33 -3.56
C THR A 97 -35.15 26.97 -3.91
N MET A 98 -34.48 27.82 -4.70
CA MET A 98 -33.08 27.62 -5.06
C MET A 98 -32.15 27.70 -3.85
N VAL A 99 -32.38 28.66 -2.95
CA VAL A 99 -31.64 28.80 -1.70
C VAL A 99 -31.78 27.54 -0.84
N ASP A 100 -32.99 26.99 -0.70
CA ASP A 100 -33.21 25.80 0.11
C ASP A 100 -32.57 24.54 -0.50
N ASN A 101 -32.57 24.42 -1.83
CA ASN A 101 -31.82 23.38 -2.53
C ASN A 101 -30.30 23.49 -2.30
N LEU A 102 -29.76 24.70 -2.38
CA LEU A 102 -28.34 24.96 -2.13
C LEU A 102 -27.95 24.70 -0.66
N LYS A 103 -28.81 25.04 0.30
CA LYS A 103 -28.60 24.67 1.71
C LYS A 103 -28.57 23.14 1.88
N SER A 104 -29.53 22.43 1.26
CA SER A 104 -29.56 20.96 1.28
C SER A 104 -28.30 20.36 0.65
N GLU A 105 -27.79 20.93 -0.45
CA GLU A 105 -26.50 20.54 -1.03
C GLU A 105 -25.35 20.78 -0.03
N ASN A 106 -25.31 21.94 0.61
CA ASN A 106 -24.28 22.28 1.59
C ASN A 106 -24.28 21.31 2.79
N ASP A 107 -25.46 20.92 3.28
CA ASP A 107 -25.60 19.93 4.36
C ASP A 107 -25.11 18.54 3.93
N LYS A 108 -25.40 18.14 2.69
CA LYS A 108 -24.88 16.88 2.12
C LYS A 108 -23.35 16.92 2.01
N LEU A 109 -22.77 18.05 1.60
CA LEU A 109 -21.32 18.24 1.57
C LEU A 109 -20.71 18.17 2.97
N SER A 110 -21.33 18.80 3.97
CA SER A 110 -20.89 18.76 5.37
C SER A 110 -20.87 17.32 5.90
N LYS A 111 -21.93 16.55 5.63
CA LYS A 111 -21.99 15.12 5.99
C LYS A 111 -20.89 14.31 5.32
N LYS A 112 -20.61 14.55 4.02
CA LYS A 112 -19.53 13.85 3.30
C LYS A 112 -18.15 14.17 3.89
N ILE A 113 -17.88 15.43 4.21
CA ILE A 113 -16.62 15.86 4.85
C ILE A 113 -16.48 15.20 6.22
N SER A 114 -17.54 15.27 7.05
CA SER A 114 -17.56 14.64 8.37
C SER A 114 -17.30 13.14 8.29
N ASN A 115 -17.96 12.44 7.35
CA ASN A 115 -17.74 11.03 7.12
C ASN A 115 -16.29 10.74 6.74
N LEU A 116 -15.71 11.45 5.78
CA LEU A 116 -14.31 11.27 5.37
C LEU A 116 -13.34 11.51 6.53
N ASN A 117 -13.56 12.54 7.34
CA ASN A 117 -12.72 12.84 8.51
C ASN A 117 -12.88 11.82 9.65
N SER A 118 -14.02 11.13 9.73
CA SER A 118 -14.27 10.08 10.73
C SER A 118 -13.64 8.74 10.38
N ILE A 119 -13.25 8.53 9.11
CA ILE A 119 -12.56 7.31 8.70
C ILE A 119 -11.22 7.27 9.45
N LYS A 120 -10.93 6.17 10.14
CA LYS A 120 -9.64 5.99 10.81
C LYS A 120 -8.51 5.94 9.77
N GLN A 121 -7.31 6.34 10.17
CA GLN A 121 -6.13 6.09 9.37
C GLN A 121 -5.92 4.57 9.26
N GLU A 122 -5.56 4.10 8.05
CA GLU A 122 -5.21 2.70 7.88
C GLU A 122 -3.94 2.42 8.66
N ASP A 123 -3.99 1.40 9.52
CA ASP A 123 -2.84 0.98 10.30
C ASP A 123 -2.21 -0.25 9.66
N TRP A 124 -1.00 -0.07 9.11
CA TRP A 124 -0.21 -1.12 8.46
C TRP A 124 0.85 -1.72 9.40
N SER A 125 0.84 -1.38 10.71
CA SER A 125 1.80 -1.89 11.70
C SER A 125 1.87 -3.42 11.73
N SER A 126 0.71 -4.09 11.79
CA SER A 126 0.63 -5.56 11.83
C SER A 126 1.20 -6.21 10.55
N ALA A 127 1.03 -5.57 9.39
CA ALA A 127 1.60 -6.05 8.13
C ALA A 127 3.12 -5.88 8.12
N LYS A 128 3.62 -4.74 8.60
CA LYS A 128 5.07 -4.48 8.77
C LYS A 128 5.71 -5.47 9.73
N ASP A 129 5.05 -5.78 10.85
CA ASP A 129 5.50 -6.79 11.80
C ASP A 129 5.54 -8.18 11.19
N SER A 130 4.52 -8.55 10.41
CA SER A 130 4.49 -9.83 9.69
C SER A 130 5.61 -9.93 8.66
N ILE A 131 5.88 -8.88 7.89
CA ILE A 131 7.03 -8.79 6.97
C ILE A 131 8.31 -9.01 7.77
N ASN A 132 8.52 -8.28 8.87
CA ASN A 132 9.73 -8.42 9.69
C ASN A 132 9.93 -9.86 10.17
N GLN A 133 8.88 -10.50 10.67
CA GLN A 133 8.95 -11.88 11.17
C GLN A 133 9.29 -12.89 10.07
N GLU A 134 8.64 -12.79 8.90
CA GLU A 134 8.91 -13.69 7.78
C GLU A 134 10.33 -13.53 7.23
N PHE A 135 10.81 -12.30 7.10
CA PHE A 135 12.19 -12.04 6.68
C PHE A 135 13.20 -12.58 7.70
N SER A 136 12.98 -12.40 9.01
CA SER A 136 13.85 -12.99 10.03
C SER A 136 13.81 -14.53 10.03
N ARG A 137 12.68 -15.15 9.68
CA ARG A 137 12.62 -16.62 9.49
C ARG A 137 13.44 -17.06 8.29
N LEU A 138 13.38 -16.32 7.19
CA LEU A 138 14.16 -16.62 5.98
C LEU A 138 15.67 -16.43 6.21
N GLU A 139 16.09 -15.35 6.88
CA GLU A 139 17.49 -15.13 7.28
C GLU A 139 18.04 -16.31 8.08
N LYS A 140 17.28 -16.77 9.09
CA LYS A 140 17.63 -17.94 9.91
C LYS A 140 17.75 -19.21 9.07
N LYS A 141 16.82 -19.44 8.13
CA LYS A 141 16.88 -20.61 7.23
C LYS A 141 18.11 -20.57 6.33
N ILE A 142 18.45 -19.41 5.76
CA ILE A 142 19.67 -19.23 4.96
C ILE A 142 20.91 -19.54 5.81
N GLN A 143 20.98 -19.01 7.03
CA GLN A 143 22.09 -19.26 7.94
C GLN A 143 22.23 -20.75 8.31
N GLN A 144 21.12 -21.42 8.63
CA GLN A 144 21.10 -22.85 8.94
C GLN A 144 21.56 -23.70 7.75
N LEU A 145 21.09 -23.40 6.54
CA LEU A 145 21.50 -24.11 5.33
C LEU A 145 23.01 -23.99 5.10
N THR A 146 23.58 -22.79 5.20
CA THR A 146 25.03 -22.61 5.05
C THR A 146 25.81 -23.34 6.14
N SER A 147 25.37 -23.25 7.39
CA SER A 147 26.07 -23.89 8.52
C SER A 147 26.07 -25.41 8.42
N ASN A 148 24.94 -26.01 8.00
CA ASN A 148 24.86 -27.46 7.82
C ASN A 148 25.84 -27.95 6.74
N VAL A 149 25.98 -27.21 5.64
CA VAL A 149 26.92 -27.55 4.56
C VAL A 149 28.37 -27.36 5.00
N GLU A 150 28.69 -26.31 5.77
CA GLU A 150 30.02 -26.13 6.37
C GLU A 150 30.42 -27.29 7.29
N VAL A 151 29.48 -27.85 8.06
CA VAL A 151 29.71 -29.01 8.92
C VAL A 151 29.91 -30.29 8.11
N LEU A 152 29.07 -30.53 7.09
CA LEU A 152 29.20 -31.69 6.20
C LEU A 152 30.56 -31.70 5.48
N ASN A 153 31.00 -30.55 4.96
CA ASN A 153 32.29 -30.43 4.28
C ASN A 153 33.49 -30.68 5.20
N LYS A 154 33.38 -30.41 6.51
CA LYS A 154 34.44 -30.73 7.48
C LYS A 154 34.54 -32.23 7.76
N MET A 155 33.41 -32.93 7.80
CA MET A 155 33.37 -34.37 8.04
C MET A 155 33.80 -35.22 6.84
N GLU A 156 33.76 -34.70 5.61
CA GLU A 156 34.29 -35.38 4.42
C GLU A 156 35.82 -35.26 4.25
N VAL A 157 36.46 -34.34 4.97
CA VAL A 157 37.91 -34.05 4.87
C VAL A 157 38.73 -34.74 5.98
N GLU A 158 38.06 -35.31 6.99
CA GLU A 158 38.64 -36.18 8.03
C GLU A 158 38.51 -37.66 7.68
#